data_AF-L0DS69-F1
#
_entry.id   AF-L0DS69-F1
#
_cell.length_a   1.000
_cell.length_b   1.000
_cell.length_c   1.000
_cell.angle_alpha   90.00
_cell.angle_beta   90.00
_cell.angle_gamma   90.00
#
_symmetry.space_group_name_H-M   'P 1'
#
loop_
_entity.id
_entity.type
_entity.pdbx_description
1 polymer ?
#
loop_
_entity_poly.entity_id
_entity_poly.type
_entity_poly.pdbx_seq_one_letter_code
_entity_poly.pdbx_strand_id
1 'polypeptide(L)'
;MPHSAPLPRFCGHVVEEPQLDLIRALVARYPQLSRTELAATACELLGWLRANGKPKTVECRVLLDTLEEQQRIVLPARRQKRAKRVAVAIATEDRPAPVPIQGPLAALGPLQLHAVTSAEQRRQWRALVEQHHYRGHRIPFGAHLRYLAVSAQGVVGCLQYSSPAWRLQGRDRWIGWSDAQRQVSTVMAADGICGWNDQAA
;
A
#
# COMPACT_ATOMS: atom_id res chain seq x y z
N MET A 1 -40.86 -6.83 -5.33
CA MET A 1 -40.05 -6.26 -4.23
C MET A 1 -38.60 -6.24 -4.68
N PRO A 2 -37.97 -5.09 -4.98
CA PRO A 2 -36.56 -5.11 -5.35
C PRO A 2 -35.76 -5.48 -4.08
N HIS A 3 -35.00 -6.57 -4.17
CA HIS A 3 -34.06 -6.98 -3.14
C HIS A 3 -32.98 -5.90 -3.06
N SER A 4 -33.04 -5.03 -2.05
CA SER A 4 -32.04 -4.01 -1.83
C SER A 4 -30.69 -4.70 -1.61
N ALA A 5 -29.76 -4.53 -2.55
CA ALA A 5 -28.42 -5.09 -2.45
C ALA A 5 -27.78 -4.67 -1.11
N PRO A 6 -27.08 -5.59 -0.41
CA PRO A 6 -26.48 -5.27 0.88
C PRO A 6 -25.49 -4.11 0.76
N LEU A 7 -25.39 -3.31 1.83
CA LEU A 7 -24.48 -2.18 1.87
C LEU A 7 -23.04 -2.67 1.66
N PRO A 8 -22.25 -1.99 0.82
CA PRO A 8 -20.87 -2.38 0.55
C PRO A 8 -20.03 -2.25 1.81
N ARG A 9 -18.97 -3.06 1.90
CA ARG A 9 -18.06 -3.06 3.04
C ARG A 9 -16.93 -2.07 2.80
N PHE A 10 -16.63 -1.23 3.78
CA PHE A 10 -15.47 -0.35 3.80
C PHE A 10 -14.37 -0.97 4.68
N CYS A 11 -13.22 -1.31 4.07
CA CYS A 11 -12.09 -1.96 4.76
C CYS A 11 -12.49 -3.21 5.59
N GLY A 12 -13.51 -3.98 5.15
CA GLY A 12 -14.00 -5.17 5.84
C GLY A 12 -15.20 -4.94 6.77
N HIS A 13 -15.51 -3.69 7.11
CA HIS A 13 -16.66 -3.32 7.95
C HIS A 13 -17.86 -2.96 7.10
N VAL A 14 -19.08 -3.33 7.53
CA VAL A 14 -20.31 -2.94 6.84
C VAL A 14 -20.50 -1.43 7.01
N VAL A 15 -20.78 -0.72 5.91
CA VAL A 15 -21.16 0.69 5.99
C VAL A 15 -22.57 0.76 6.57
N GLU A 16 -22.73 1.55 7.63
CA GLU A 16 -24.02 1.72 8.32
C GLU A 16 -24.87 2.80 7.63
N GLU A 17 -26.19 2.77 7.82
CA GLU A 17 -27.10 3.75 7.20
C GLU A 17 -26.78 5.22 7.58
N PRO A 18 -26.42 5.56 8.84
CA PRO A 18 -26.02 6.93 9.19
C PRO A 18 -24.77 7.41 8.42
N GLN A 19 -23.84 6.49 8.14
CA GLN A 19 -22.64 6.79 7.36
C GLN A 19 -23.00 7.02 5.89
N LEU A 20 -23.93 6.23 5.35
CA LEU A 20 -24.46 6.41 4.01
C LEU A 20 -25.21 7.75 3.87
N ASP A 21 -26.03 8.11 4.85
CA ASP A 21 -26.77 9.38 4.83
C ASP A 21 -25.83 10.59 4.88
N LEU A 22 -24.76 10.51 5.66
CA LEU A 22 -23.72 11.54 5.64
C LEU A 22 -23.07 11.66 4.25
N ILE A 23 -22.74 10.53 3.61
CA ILE A 23 -22.17 10.51 2.25
C ILE A 23 -23.16 11.14 1.25
N ARG A 24 -24.46 10.79 1.31
CA ARG A 24 -25.51 11.37 0.48
C ARG A 24 -25.57 12.89 0.67
N ALA A 25 -25.58 13.35 1.91
CA ALA A 25 -25.61 14.77 2.24
C ALA A 25 -24.40 15.52 1.69
N LEU A 26 -23.19 14.92 1.77
CA LEU A 26 -21.97 15.52 1.23
C LEU A 26 -22.01 15.66 -0.29
N VAL A 27 -22.44 14.61 -0.99
CA VAL A 27 -22.57 14.62 -2.45
C VAL A 27 -23.59 15.64 -2.92
N ALA A 28 -24.73 15.75 -2.24
CA ALA A 28 -25.76 16.74 -2.53
C ALA A 28 -25.32 18.18 -2.22
N ARG A 29 -24.60 18.39 -1.11
CA ARG A 29 -24.14 19.71 -0.68
C ARG A 29 -22.99 20.25 -1.55
N TYR A 30 -22.13 19.37 -2.06
CA TYR A 30 -20.91 19.75 -2.77
C TYR A 30 -20.79 19.10 -4.15
N PRO A 31 -21.71 19.37 -5.09
CA PRO A 31 -21.72 18.74 -6.42
C PRO A 31 -20.51 19.14 -7.28
N GLN A 32 -19.83 20.24 -6.94
CA GLN A 32 -18.68 20.74 -7.69
C GLN A 32 -17.37 20.10 -7.26
N LEU A 33 -17.31 19.38 -6.12
CA LEU A 33 -16.08 18.74 -5.68
C LEU A 33 -15.70 17.57 -6.59
N SER A 34 -14.40 17.35 -6.77
CA SER A 34 -13.95 16.13 -7.44
C SER A 34 -14.27 14.91 -6.59
N ARG A 35 -14.44 13.74 -7.23
CA ARG A 35 -14.64 12.46 -6.52
C ARG A 35 -13.53 12.17 -5.49
N THR A 36 -12.31 12.68 -5.72
CA THR A 36 -11.20 12.54 -4.75
C THR A 36 -11.39 13.43 -3.53
N GLU A 37 -11.82 14.67 -3.71
CA GLU A 37 -12.11 15.59 -2.60
C GLU A 37 -13.30 15.10 -1.80
N LEU A 38 -14.39 14.69 -2.45
CA LEU A 38 -15.55 14.08 -1.78
C LEU A 38 -15.15 12.88 -0.92
N ALA A 39 -14.31 11.99 -1.45
CA ALA A 39 -13.82 10.84 -0.69
C ALA A 39 -12.91 11.23 0.48
N ALA A 40 -12.08 12.27 0.33
CA ALA A 40 -11.25 12.78 1.42
C ALA A 40 -12.11 13.39 2.52
N THR A 41 -13.06 14.26 2.17
CA THR A 41 -14.01 14.88 3.12
C THR A 41 -14.85 13.83 3.84
N ALA A 42 -15.37 12.83 3.13
CA ALA A 42 -16.11 11.74 3.74
C ALA A 42 -15.24 10.93 4.72
N CYS A 43 -13.99 10.64 4.35
CA CYS A 43 -13.07 9.95 5.26
C CYS A 43 -12.77 10.77 6.52
N GLU A 44 -12.60 12.08 6.39
CA GLU A 44 -12.32 12.96 7.53
C GLU A 44 -13.52 13.01 8.48
N LEU A 45 -14.73 13.19 7.96
CA LEU A 45 -15.94 13.29 8.78
C LEU A 45 -16.35 11.96 9.44
N LEU A 46 -16.05 10.83 8.79
CA LEU A 46 -16.34 9.49 9.31
C LEU A 46 -15.19 8.91 10.16
N GLY A 47 -14.09 9.66 10.34
CA GLY A 47 -12.93 9.18 11.08
C GLY A 47 -12.19 8.02 10.39
N TRP A 48 -12.39 7.82 9.09
CA TRP A 48 -11.72 6.79 8.28
C TRP A 48 -10.29 7.22 7.90
N LEU A 49 -9.46 7.37 8.94
CA LEU A 49 -8.08 7.80 8.86
C LEU A 49 -7.12 6.62 8.99
N ARG A 50 -5.91 6.78 8.48
CA ARG A 50 -4.78 5.86 8.75
C ARG A 50 -4.09 6.26 10.05
N ALA A 51 -3.23 5.39 10.59
CA ALA A 51 -2.43 5.68 11.78
C ALA A 51 -1.54 6.94 11.66
N ASN A 52 -1.24 7.37 10.42
CA ASN A 52 -0.52 8.62 10.15
C ASN A 52 -1.44 9.84 9.96
N GLY A 53 -2.71 9.75 10.36
CA GLY A 53 -3.71 10.81 10.27
C GLY A 53 -4.27 11.07 8.86
N LYS A 54 -3.75 10.41 7.81
CA LYS A 54 -4.19 10.66 6.43
C LYS A 54 -5.48 9.92 6.10
N PRO A 55 -6.43 10.53 5.37
CA PRO A 55 -7.69 9.88 4.98
C PRO A 55 -7.46 8.68 4.06
N LYS A 56 -8.30 7.64 4.20
CA LYS A 56 -8.34 6.45 3.33
C LYS A 56 -9.04 6.73 1.99
N THR A 57 -8.61 7.80 1.31
CA THR A 57 -9.27 8.35 0.12
C THR A 57 -9.37 7.37 -1.03
N VAL A 58 -8.37 6.51 -1.25
CA VAL A 58 -8.38 5.56 -2.39
C VAL A 58 -9.45 4.49 -2.17
N GLU A 59 -9.48 3.94 -0.95
CA GLU A 59 -10.43 2.94 -0.50
C GLU A 59 -11.86 3.51 -0.50
N CYS A 60 -12.01 4.76 -0.05
CA CYS A 60 -13.30 5.44 -0.03
C CYS A 60 -13.81 5.76 -1.43
N ARG A 61 -12.92 6.08 -2.38
CA ARG A 61 -13.34 6.24 -3.79
C ARG A 61 -13.90 4.96 -4.40
N VAL A 62 -13.31 3.80 -4.08
CA VAL A 62 -13.85 2.50 -4.51
C VAL A 62 -15.24 2.29 -3.91
N LEU A 63 -15.42 2.59 -2.62
CA LEU A 63 -16.72 2.55 -1.97
C LEU A 63 -17.75 3.45 -2.65
N LEU A 64 -17.39 4.71 -2.94
CA LEU A 64 -18.28 5.65 -3.61
C LEU A 64 -18.66 5.17 -5.01
N ASP A 65 -17.71 4.65 -5.79
CA ASP A 65 -17.99 4.08 -7.10
C ASP A 65 -18.96 2.87 -6.99
N THR A 66 -18.78 1.99 -6.00
CA THR A 66 -19.73 0.89 -5.73
C THR A 66 -21.12 1.37 -5.30
N LEU A 67 -21.20 2.44 -4.49
CA LEU A 67 -22.49 3.03 -4.10
C LEU A 67 -23.22 3.68 -5.29
N GLU A 68 -22.48 4.27 -6.24
CA GLU A 68 -23.03 4.79 -7.50
C GLU A 68 -23.53 3.65 -8.40
N GLU A 69 -22.76 2.56 -8.53
CA GLU A 69 -23.18 1.36 -9.27
C GLU A 69 -24.45 0.73 -8.69
N GLN A 70 -24.61 0.77 -7.36
CA GLN A 70 -25.82 0.34 -6.65
C GLN A 70 -26.97 1.37 -6.71
N GLN A 71 -26.81 2.47 -7.44
CA GLN A 71 -27.79 3.56 -7.57
C GLN A 71 -28.18 4.22 -6.22
N ARG A 72 -27.32 4.11 -5.20
CA ARG A 72 -27.58 4.67 -3.86
C ARG A 72 -27.16 6.14 -3.73
N ILE A 73 -26.24 6.58 -4.59
CA ILE A 73 -25.74 7.96 -4.71
C ILE A 73 -25.53 8.30 -6.20
N VAL A 74 -25.50 9.59 -6.53
CA VAL A 74 -25.16 10.08 -7.87
C VAL A 74 -23.90 10.92 -7.76
N LEU A 75 -22.76 10.43 -8.25
CA LEU A 75 -21.50 11.15 -8.13
C LEU A 75 -21.34 12.18 -9.26
N PRO A 76 -20.58 13.26 -9.03
CA PRO A 76 -20.26 14.21 -10.08
C PRO A 76 -19.47 13.55 -11.22
N ALA A 77 -19.59 14.15 -12.42
CA ALA A 77 -18.93 13.68 -13.61
C ALA A 77 -17.41 13.53 -13.40
N ARG A 78 -16.83 12.47 -13.96
CA ARG A 78 -15.39 12.19 -13.83
C ARG A 78 -14.61 13.27 -14.58
N ARG A 79 -13.87 14.11 -13.84
CA ARG A 79 -12.91 15.06 -14.44
C ARG A 79 -11.83 14.29 -15.20
N GLN A 80 -11.37 14.85 -16.33
CA GLN A 80 -10.37 14.21 -17.18
C GLN A 80 -9.11 13.82 -16.39
N LYS A 81 -8.60 12.62 -16.65
CA LYS A 81 -7.39 12.12 -15.99
C LYS A 81 -6.22 13.04 -16.34
N ARG A 82 -5.51 13.52 -15.33
CA ARG A 82 -4.18 14.13 -15.51
C ARG A 82 -3.30 13.11 -16.24
N ALA A 83 -2.49 13.58 -17.19
CA ALA A 83 -1.52 12.74 -17.89
C ALA A 83 -0.71 11.92 -16.86
N LYS A 84 -0.56 10.62 -17.13
CA LYS A 84 0.16 9.71 -16.26
C LYS A 84 1.57 10.28 -16.09
N ARG A 85 1.97 10.65 -14.87
CA ARG A 85 3.36 11.01 -14.59
C ARG A 85 4.19 9.80 -14.98
N VAL A 86 4.97 9.93 -16.05
CA VAL A 86 6.00 8.96 -16.39
C VAL A 86 6.91 8.90 -15.18
N ALA A 87 7.18 7.68 -14.69
CA ALA A 87 8.17 7.50 -13.65
C ALA A 87 9.48 8.07 -14.20
N VAL A 88 9.90 9.22 -13.68
CA VAL A 88 11.17 9.83 -14.06
C VAL A 88 12.22 8.76 -13.76
N ALA A 89 12.87 8.27 -14.81
CA ALA A 89 14.03 7.41 -14.67
C ALA A 89 14.97 8.13 -13.69
N ILE A 90 15.37 7.45 -12.63
CA ILE A 90 16.38 8.00 -11.73
C ILE A 90 17.58 8.19 -12.64
N ALA A 91 17.94 9.44 -12.95
CA ALA A 91 19.20 9.72 -13.58
C ALA A 91 20.23 9.02 -12.71
N THR A 92 20.98 8.09 -13.29
CA THR A 92 22.27 7.68 -12.74
C THR A 92 23.10 8.94 -12.69
N GLU A 93 22.95 9.69 -11.60
CA GLU A 93 23.94 10.70 -11.22
C GLU A 93 25.29 9.98 -11.26
N ASP A 94 26.32 10.67 -11.76
CA ASP A 94 27.74 10.28 -11.68
C ASP A 94 28.12 10.10 -10.21
N ARG A 95 27.66 9.01 -9.62
CA ARG A 95 28.03 8.59 -8.29
C ARG A 95 29.32 7.81 -8.48
N PRO A 96 30.42 8.19 -7.80
CA PRO A 96 31.64 7.41 -7.82
C PRO A 96 31.30 5.95 -7.55
N ALA A 97 31.85 5.04 -8.36
CA ALA A 97 31.66 3.62 -8.14
C ALA A 97 31.98 3.31 -6.67
N PRO A 98 31.05 2.67 -5.92
CA PRO A 98 31.29 2.39 -4.52
C PRO A 98 32.60 1.61 -4.39
N VAL A 99 33.51 2.11 -3.56
CA VAL A 99 34.79 1.45 -3.30
C VAL A 99 34.46 0.07 -2.73
N PRO A 100 34.93 -1.02 -3.38
CA PRO A 100 34.65 -2.37 -2.89
C PRO A 100 35.21 -2.52 -1.48
N ILE A 101 34.34 -2.89 -0.54
CA ILE A 101 34.77 -3.25 0.80
C ILE A 101 35.41 -4.63 0.70
N GLN A 102 36.73 -4.68 0.87
CA GLN A 102 37.52 -5.91 0.83
C GLN A 102 38.11 -6.18 2.21
N GLY A 103 37.87 -7.38 2.73
CA GLY A 103 38.43 -7.80 4.00
C GLY A 103 37.69 -9.00 4.59
N PRO A 104 38.16 -9.50 5.75
CA PRO A 104 37.48 -10.57 6.46
C PRO A 104 36.06 -10.15 6.86
N LEU A 105 35.09 -11.05 6.75
CA LEU A 105 33.70 -10.77 7.16
C LEU A 105 33.60 -10.29 8.60
N ALA A 106 34.44 -10.82 9.49
CA ALA A 106 34.53 -10.40 10.89
C ALA A 106 34.89 -8.91 11.06
N ALA A 107 35.60 -8.31 10.09
CA ALA A 107 35.97 -6.89 10.11
C ALA A 107 34.79 -5.95 9.77
N LEU A 108 33.66 -6.49 9.29
CA LEU A 108 32.44 -5.70 9.12
C LEU A 108 31.76 -5.38 10.45
N GLY A 109 32.12 -6.11 11.53
CA GLY A 109 31.61 -5.87 12.87
C GLY A 109 30.07 -5.95 12.95
N PRO A 110 29.47 -5.49 14.06
CA PRO A 110 28.02 -5.48 14.18
C PRO A 110 27.42 -4.52 13.14
N LEU A 111 26.46 -5.02 12.36
CA LEU A 111 25.74 -4.21 11.39
C LEU A 111 24.61 -3.46 12.08
N GLN A 112 24.52 -2.16 11.79
CA GLN A 112 23.41 -1.32 12.22
C GLN A 112 22.39 -1.17 11.09
N LEU A 113 21.11 -1.37 11.43
CA LEU A 113 20.01 -1.18 10.51
C LEU A 113 19.45 0.23 10.66
N HIS A 114 19.74 1.09 9.70
CA HIS A 114 19.23 2.45 9.67
C HIS A 114 17.96 2.52 8.84
N ALA A 115 16.85 2.90 9.48
CA ALA A 115 15.58 3.14 8.80
C ALA A 115 15.73 4.29 7.80
N VAL A 116 15.26 4.07 6.57
CA VAL A 116 15.29 5.06 5.49
C VAL A 116 14.11 6.03 5.64
N THR A 117 14.37 7.21 6.19
CA THR A 117 13.36 8.23 6.48
C THR A 117 13.53 9.49 5.62
N SER A 118 14.75 9.83 5.22
CA SER A 118 15.05 11.04 4.43
C SER A 118 14.96 10.82 2.92
N ALA A 119 14.84 11.91 2.15
CA ALA A 119 14.83 11.84 0.69
C ALA A 119 16.17 11.36 0.12
N GLU A 120 17.27 11.75 0.75
CA GLU A 120 18.63 11.37 0.37
C GLU A 120 18.88 9.88 0.61
N GLN A 121 18.52 9.38 1.81
CA GLN A 121 18.60 7.95 2.11
C GLN A 121 17.75 7.13 1.14
N ARG A 122 16.56 7.63 0.75
CA ARG A 122 15.74 6.98 -0.28
C ARG A 122 16.43 6.94 -1.64
N ARG A 123 17.12 8.01 -2.05
CA ARG A 123 17.89 8.03 -3.30
C ARG A 123 19.05 7.04 -3.24
N GLN A 124 19.82 7.04 -2.16
CA GLN A 124 20.93 6.11 -1.94
C GLN A 124 20.47 4.65 -1.98
N TRP A 125 19.42 4.32 -1.21
CA TRP A 125 18.85 2.97 -1.19
C TRP A 125 18.39 2.52 -2.58
N ARG A 126 17.70 3.40 -3.33
CA ARG A 126 17.25 3.07 -4.71
C ARG A 126 18.42 2.84 -5.65
N ALA A 127 19.48 3.66 -5.58
CA ALA A 127 20.67 3.51 -6.40
C ALA A 127 21.38 2.18 -6.12
N LEU A 128 21.56 1.82 -4.85
CA LEU A 128 22.18 0.54 -4.45
C LEU A 128 21.37 -0.66 -4.95
N VAL A 129 20.04 -0.61 -4.84
CA VAL A 129 19.16 -1.67 -5.34
C VAL A 129 19.17 -1.73 -6.87
N GLU A 130 19.15 -0.59 -7.56
CA GLU A 130 19.26 -0.55 -9.03
C GLU A 130 20.55 -1.21 -9.51
N GLN A 131 21.66 -0.92 -8.83
CA GLN A 131 22.99 -1.39 -9.20
C GLN A 131 23.23 -2.87 -8.87
N HIS A 132 22.82 -3.34 -7.69
CA HIS A 132 23.24 -4.65 -7.17
C HIS A 132 22.13 -5.72 -7.20
N HIS A 133 20.85 -5.33 -7.29
CA HIS A 133 19.77 -6.31 -7.35
C HIS A 133 19.55 -6.75 -8.81
N TYR A 134 19.51 -8.05 -9.07
CA TYR A 134 19.36 -8.64 -10.41
C TYR A 134 18.15 -8.15 -11.22
N ARG A 135 17.13 -7.56 -10.58
CA ARG A 135 15.94 -6.98 -11.25
C ARG A 135 15.95 -5.46 -11.35
N GLY A 136 16.99 -4.81 -10.85
CA GLY A 136 17.01 -3.38 -10.54
C GLY A 136 15.94 -2.98 -9.51
N HIS A 137 15.79 -1.68 -9.31
CA HIS A 137 14.76 -1.11 -8.45
C HIS A 137 13.40 -1.15 -9.15
N ARG A 138 12.45 -1.81 -8.50
CA ARG A 138 11.03 -1.84 -8.89
C ARG A 138 10.18 -1.27 -7.77
N ILE A 139 9.03 -0.69 -8.13
CA ILE A 139 8.07 -0.19 -7.15
C ILE A 139 7.51 -1.40 -6.38
N PRO A 140 7.76 -1.52 -5.07
CA PRO A 140 7.27 -2.64 -4.30
C PRO A 140 5.75 -2.58 -4.12
N PHE A 141 5.15 -3.74 -3.91
CA PHE A 141 3.72 -3.86 -3.64
C PHE A 141 3.40 -3.41 -2.20
N GLY A 142 2.33 -2.62 -2.05
CA GLY A 142 1.80 -2.24 -0.74
C GLY A 142 2.71 -1.33 0.10
N ALA A 143 2.41 -1.27 1.39
CA ALA A 143 3.24 -0.55 2.35
C ALA A 143 4.56 -1.29 2.55
N HIS A 144 5.65 -0.53 2.70
CA HIS A 144 6.99 -1.09 2.78
C HIS A 144 7.90 -0.25 3.67
N LEU A 145 8.78 -0.94 4.38
CA LEU A 145 9.89 -0.38 5.16
C LEU A 145 11.20 -0.66 4.45
N ARG A 146 12.14 0.28 4.55
CA ARG A 146 13.47 0.18 3.93
C ARG A 146 14.53 0.47 4.98
N TYR A 147 15.61 -0.30 4.93
CA TYR A 147 16.77 -0.13 5.80
C TYR A 147 18.06 -0.15 4.99
N LEU A 148 19.04 0.61 5.44
CA LEU A 148 20.44 0.48 5.05
C LEU A 148 21.17 -0.31 6.13
N ALA A 149 21.87 -1.38 5.75
CA ALA A 149 22.78 -2.10 6.63
C ALA A 149 24.13 -1.41 6.60
N VAL A 150 24.58 -0.92 7.75
CA VAL A 150 25.77 -0.07 7.88
C VAL A 150 26.77 -0.73 8.82
N SER A 151 28.01 -0.86 8.35
CA SER A 151 29.18 -1.22 9.15
C SER A 151 30.01 0.03 9.43
N ALA A 152 31.07 -0.12 10.25
CA ALA A 152 32.09 0.92 10.42
C ALA A 152 32.76 1.33 9.09
N GLN A 153 32.71 0.46 8.08
CA GLN A 153 33.32 0.68 6.75
C GLN A 153 32.32 1.27 5.74
N GLY A 154 31.06 1.46 6.13
CA GLY A 154 30.03 2.10 5.30
C GLY A 154 28.80 1.23 5.08
N VAL A 155 28.02 1.57 4.04
CA VAL A 155 26.80 0.81 3.69
C VAL A 155 27.21 -0.49 2.99
N VAL A 156 26.84 -1.62 3.59
CA VAL A 156 27.15 -2.96 3.09
C VAL A 156 25.93 -3.65 2.47
N GLY A 157 24.72 -3.10 2.65
CA GLY A 157 23.52 -3.73 2.13
C GLY A 157 22.24 -2.91 2.26
N CYS A 158 21.19 -3.41 1.62
CA CYS A 158 19.85 -2.84 1.61
C CYS A 158 18.83 -3.92 2.00
N LEU A 159 17.91 -3.60 2.90
CA LEU A 159 16.80 -4.47 3.26
C LEU A 159 15.47 -3.77 2.95
N GLN A 160 14.47 -4.54 2.54
CA GLN A 160 13.10 -4.09 2.38
C GLN A 160 12.11 -5.12 2.89
N TYR A 161 11.17 -4.65 3.70
CA TYR A 161 10.00 -5.41 4.12
C TYR A 161 8.78 -4.81 3.43
N SER A 162 7.97 -5.62 2.78
CA SER A 162 6.73 -5.18 2.15
C SER A 162 5.54 -5.94 2.70
N SER A 163 4.37 -5.32 2.65
CA SER A 163 3.11 -5.96 2.99
C SER A 163 2.93 -7.23 2.16
N PRO A 164 2.28 -8.28 2.72
CA PRO A 164 2.01 -9.49 1.97
C PRO A 164 1.15 -9.16 0.75
N ALA A 165 1.53 -9.71 -0.40
CA ALA A 165 0.75 -9.55 -1.61
C ALA A 165 -0.59 -10.28 -1.44
N TRP A 166 -1.70 -9.54 -1.59
CA TRP A 166 -3.04 -10.12 -1.48
C TRP A 166 -3.25 -11.20 -2.54
N ARG A 167 -2.84 -10.94 -3.79
CA ARG A 167 -2.84 -11.92 -4.88
C ARG A 167 -1.42 -12.29 -5.24
N LEU A 168 -1.08 -13.56 -5.10
CA LEU A 168 0.24 -14.07 -5.44
C LEU A 168 0.04 -15.42 -6.13
N GLN A 169 0.05 -15.40 -7.46
CA GLN A 169 -0.34 -16.55 -8.29
C GLN A 169 0.40 -17.84 -7.92
N GLY A 170 1.70 -17.75 -7.61
CA GLY A 170 2.49 -18.92 -7.18
C GLY A 170 1.95 -19.55 -5.89
N ARG A 171 1.70 -18.74 -4.86
CA ARG A 171 1.08 -19.19 -3.60
C ARG A 171 -0.32 -19.73 -3.86
N ASP A 172 -1.14 -18.96 -4.59
CA ASP A 172 -2.55 -19.31 -4.80
C ASP A 172 -2.69 -20.65 -5.53
N ARG A 173 -1.81 -20.93 -6.51
CA ARG A 173 -1.73 -22.23 -7.19
C ARG A 173 -1.25 -23.35 -6.27
N TRP A 174 -0.23 -23.09 -5.45
CA TRP A 174 0.34 -24.11 -4.56
C TRP A 174 -0.62 -24.51 -3.44
N ILE A 175 -1.32 -23.55 -2.82
CA ILE A 175 -2.32 -23.82 -1.77
C ILE A 175 -3.67 -24.28 -2.37
N GLY A 176 -3.95 -23.97 -3.64
CA GLY A 176 -5.23 -24.26 -4.28
C GLY A 176 -6.34 -23.26 -3.90
N TRP A 177 -5.98 -22.02 -3.54
CA TRP A 177 -6.95 -21.01 -3.13
C TRP A 177 -7.73 -20.44 -4.32
N SER A 178 -9.06 -20.57 -4.26
CA SER A 178 -10.00 -19.78 -5.04
C SER A 178 -10.08 -18.33 -4.55
N ASP A 179 -10.64 -17.44 -5.38
CA ASP A 179 -10.84 -16.03 -5.00
C ASP A 179 -11.73 -15.85 -3.77
N ALA A 180 -12.73 -16.72 -3.58
CA ALA A 180 -13.59 -16.71 -2.40
C ALA A 180 -12.84 -17.10 -1.12
N GLN A 181 -12.01 -18.14 -1.17
CA GLN A 181 -11.21 -18.59 -0.01
C GLN A 181 -10.16 -17.54 0.41
N ARG A 182 -9.60 -16.80 -0.56
CA ARG A 182 -8.65 -15.71 -0.30
C ARG A 182 -9.27 -14.53 0.45
N GLN A 183 -10.54 -14.22 0.21
CA GLN A 183 -11.23 -13.14 0.93
C GLN A 183 -11.35 -13.44 2.43
N VAL A 184 -11.59 -14.70 2.79
CA VAL A 184 -11.74 -15.13 4.19
C VAL A 184 -10.39 -15.14 4.92
N SER A 185 -9.31 -15.62 4.29
CA SER A 185 -7.98 -15.67 4.93
C SER A 185 -7.31 -14.31 5.10
N THR A 186 -7.71 -13.30 4.32
CA THR A 186 -7.16 -11.94 4.43
C THR A 186 -7.67 -11.20 5.68
N VAL A 187 -8.86 -11.53 6.17
CA VAL A 187 -9.41 -10.94 7.41
C VAL A 187 -8.55 -11.31 8.61
N MET A 188 -8.04 -12.56 8.69
CA MET A 188 -7.18 -12.99 9.80
C MET A 188 -5.76 -12.39 9.78
N ALA A 189 -5.27 -11.90 8.64
CA ALA A 189 -3.97 -11.24 8.59
C ALA A 189 -4.01 -9.80 9.15
N ALA A 190 -5.20 -9.20 9.26
CA ALA A 190 -5.38 -7.86 9.85
C ALA A 190 -5.46 -7.88 11.38
N ASP A 191 -5.89 -9.00 11.98
CA ASP A 191 -6.15 -9.10 13.42
C ASP A 191 -5.01 -9.71 14.24
N GLY A 192 -3.87 -10.05 13.61
CA GLY A 192 -2.79 -10.75 14.29
C GLY A 192 -3.18 -12.16 14.73
N ILE A 193 -2.17 -12.97 15.05
CA ILE A 193 -2.24 -14.42 15.34
C ILE A 193 -2.13 -15.28 14.07
N CYS A 194 -0.88 -15.48 13.66
CA CYS A 194 -0.48 -16.67 12.92
C CYS A 194 -0.41 -17.82 13.94
N GLY A 195 -1.48 -18.62 14.04
CA GLY A 195 -1.42 -19.95 14.63
C GLY A 195 -0.77 -20.89 13.62
N TRP A 196 0.54 -21.11 13.75
CA TRP A 196 1.22 -22.22 13.08
C TRP A 196 0.66 -23.52 13.67
N ASN A 197 -0.09 -24.27 12.86
CA ASN A 197 -0.49 -25.62 13.23
C ASN A 197 0.67 -26.55 12.82
N ASP A 198 1.60 -26.76 13.74
CA ASP A 198 2.60 -27.83 13.66
C ASP A 198 1.90 -29.17 13.82
N GLN A 199 1.49 -29.78 12.71
CA GLN A 199 1.17 -31.19 12.63
C GLN A 199 1.37 -31.69 11.20
N ALA A 200 2.62 -32.04 10.90
CA ALA A 200 2.98 -33.02 9.88
C ALA A 200 4.35 -33.61 10.26
N ALA A 201 4.30 -34.62 11.14
CA ALA A 201 5.31 -35.67 11.24
C ALA A 201 4.66 -36.95 10.71
#